data_AF-A0A7W3MUV2-F1
#
_entry.id   AF-A0A7W3MUV2-F1
#
_cell.length_a   1.000
_cell.length_b   1.000
_cell.length_c   1.000
_cell.angle_alpha   90.00
_cell.angle_beta   90.00
_cell.angle_gamma   90.00
#
_symmetry.space_group_name_H-M   'P 1'
#
loop_
_entity.id
_entity.type
_entity.pdbx_description
1 polymer ?
#
loop_
_entity_poly.entity_id
_entity_poly.type
_entity_poly.pdbx_seq_one_letter_code
_entity_poly.pdbx_strand_id
1 'polypeptide(L)'
;MPHRDATRRRRRAGQALGLTPGRTAPAGSVPAEPTAVRGTIVDASPHVLVLDTGGEPIRLPLTPTTSIWYGGRSGLHALVPGREAIVRPSADGPGVERVWVDITRVTGTILDRSQRAVEVDQGPHRGSAEVAIPDRVLHRILVRHPRLEPGELMDVICVRSPDGPRAVRPGTSQPAQRITPAAVDAPSPTTVQGTATWFRSDPDAGAARGAAYPAVDPEGHAGGCADAPPGCAPLPYLSQGSELIVHNECTGRSTAVPVVECGCVAARYCDRCVECGTSPRGRVVELTPEAFVDLGGDLDAGCFNARLDLTATAVRSRPEGT
;
A
#
# COMPACT_ATOMS: atom_id res chain seq x y z
N MET A 1 27.43 -23.70 3.57
CA MET A 1 27.93 -22.71 2.58
C MET A 1 26.76 -22.03 1.86
N PRO A 2 26.09 -21.05 2.49
CA PRO A 2 24.96 -20.31 1.90
C PRO A 2 25.41 -19.16 0.96
N HIS A 3 26.64 -18.66 1.13
CA HIS A 3 27.15 -17.44 0.49
C HIS A 3 27.41 -17.55 -1.03
N ARG A 4 27.58 -18.77 -1.57
CA ARG A 4 27.86 -19.03 -2.99
C ARG A 4 26.59 -19.14 -3.85
N ASP A 5 25.48 -19.59 -3.26
CA ASP A 5 24.18 -19.62 -3.94
C ASP A 5 23.54 -18.23 -4.02
N ALA A 6 23.78 -17.41 -3.01
CA ALA A 6 23.40 -16.00 -2.94
C ALA A 6 24.00 -15.16 -4.08
N THR A 7 25.31 -15.25 -4.29
CA THR A 7 26.02 -14.54 -5.37
C THR A 7 25.57 -15.01 -6.75
N ARG A 8 25.30 -16.30 -6.93
CA ARG A 8 24.71 -16.84 -8.17
C ARG A 8 23.29 -16.32 -8.41
N ARG A 9 22.46 -16.21 -7.37
CA ARG A 9 21.09 -15.68 -7.45
C ARG A 9 21.07 -14.19 -7.81
N ARG A 10 21.87 -13.36 -7.15
CA ARG A 10 22.00 -11.93 -7.50
C ARG A 10 22.52 -11.73 -8.93
N ARG A 11 23.48 -12.55 -9.36
CA ARG A 11 24.01 -12.50 -10.74
C ARG A 11 22.96 -12.90 -11.77
N ARG A 12 22.07 -13.85 -11.46
CA ARG A 12 20.93 -14.23 -12.33
C ARG A 12 19.85 -13.15 -12.37
N ALA A 13 19.51 -12.55 -11.23
CA ALA A 13 18.56 -11.43 -11.17
C ALA A 13 19.08 -10.21 -11.95
N GLY A 14 20.34 -9.82 -11.73
CA GLY A 14 20.98 -8.71 -12.45
C GLY A 14 21.16 -8.96 -13.95
N GLN A 15 21.36 -10.22 -14.38
CA GLN A 15 21.42 -10.57 -15.81
C GLN A 15 20.03 -10.65 -16.47
N ALA A 16 18.97 -10.97 -15.72
CA ALA A 16 17.60 -11.02 -16.21
C ALA A 16 16.94 -9.63 -16.30
N LEU A 17 17.35 -8.68 -15.44
CA LEU A 17 16.75 -7.34 -15.36
C LEU A 17 17.27 -6.34 -16.41
N GLY A 18 18.22 -6.72 -17.27
CA GLY A 18 18.57 -5.97 -18.49
C GLY A 18 18.54 -4.45 -18.35
N LEU A 19 19.27 -3.91 -17.37
CA LEU A 19 19.26 -2.49 -17.00
C LEU A 19 19.63 -1.62 -18.21
N THR A 20 18.62 -1.11 -18.90
CA THR A 20 18.77 -0.15 -19.99
C THR A 20 18.01 1.10 -19.58
N PRO A 21 18.69 2.23 -19.31
CA PRO A 21 17.99 3.47 -18.99
C PRO A 21 17.15 3.92 -20.18
N GLY A 22 15.87 4.21 -19.94
CA GLY A 22 15.05 4.97 -20.89
C GLY A 22 14.10 4.18 -21.78
N ARG A 23 13.50 3.07 -21.32
CA ARG A 23 12.37 2.47 -22.04
C ARG A 23 11.03 2.96 -21.50
N THR A 24 10.21 3.42 -22.44
CA THR A 24 8.86 3.95 -22.26
C THR A 24 7.89 2.89 -21.73
N ALA A 25 6.91 3.37 -20.95
CA ALA A 25 5.82 2.56 -20.43
C ALA A 25 5.12 1.74 -21.55
N PRO A 26 4.59 0.55 -21.26
CA PRO A 26 3.90 -0.29 -22.25
C PRO A 26 2.80 0.48 -22.99
N ALA A 27 2.62 0.16 -24.28
CA ALA A 27 1.64 0.82 -25.13
C ALA A 27 0.23 0.77 -24.51
N GLY A 28 -0.35 1.96 -24.25
CA GLY A 28 -1.69 2.11 -23.68
C GLY A 28 -1.75 2.48 -22.19
N SER A 29 -0.63 2.53 -21.46
CA SER A 29 -0.62 3.03 -20.08
C SER A 29 -0.59 4.56 -20.03
N VAL A 30 -1.40 5.16 -19.17
CA VAL A 30 -1.38 6.61 -18.91
C VAL A 30 -0.47 6.88 -17.71
N PRO A 31 0.61 7.67 -17.87
CA PRO A 31 1.42 8.11 -16.74
C PRO A 31 0.53 8.83 -15.72
N ALA A 32 0.51 8.34 -14.49
CA ALA A 32 -0.21 9.02 -13.42
C ALA A 32 0.60 10.24 -12.97
N GLU A 33 0.02 11.42 -13.13
CA GLU A 33 0.59 12.63 -12.55
C GLU A 33 0.33 12.63 -11.04
N PRO A 34 1.34 13.04 -10.23
CA PRO A 34 1.21 13.13 -8.79
C PRO A 34 0.24 14.25 -8.42
N THR A 35 -1.00 13.89 -8.14
CA THR A 35 -2.12 14.81 -7.89
C THR A 35 -2.69 14.65 -6.49
N ALA A 36 -2.54 13.47 -5.89
CA ALA A 36 -2.96 13.21 -4.52
C ALA A 36 -2.23 14.13 -3.54
N VAL A 37 -3.01 14.67 -2.61
CA VAL A 37 -2.57 15.61 -1.60
C VAL A 37 -2.84 15.03 -0.23
N ARG A 38 -1.87 15.08 0.67
CA ARG A 38 -2.03 14.72 2.08
C ARG A 38 -1.66 15.91 2.96
N GLY A 39 -2.44 16.16 3.99
CA GLY A 39 -2.15 17.22 4.95
C GLY A 39 -3.09 17.23 6.14
N THR A 40 -2.84 18.13 7.07
CA THR A 40 -3.71 18.39 8.23
C THR A 40 -4.74 19.43 7.86
N ILE A 41 -6.00 19.19 8.17
CA ILE A 41 -7.09 20.14 7.98
C ILE A 41 -6.85 21.35 8.88
N VAL A 42 -6.78 22.55 8.31
CA VAL A 42 -6.68 23.80 9.09
C VAL A 42 -7.99 24.57 9.10
N ASP A 43 -8.76 24.47 8.02
CA ASP A 43 -10.10 25.07 7.89
C ASP A 43 -10.93 24.30 6.86
N ALA A 44 -12.25 24.32 7.03
CA ALA A 44 -13.18 23.70 6.10
C ALA A 44 -14.52 24.44 6.06
N SER A 45 -14.95 24.79 4.86
CA SER A 45 -16.25 25.36 4.55
C SER A 45 -16.96 24.53 3.47
N PRO A 46 -18.24 24.78 3.15
CA PRO A 46 -18.92 24.04 2.08
C PRO A 46 -18.26 24.12 0.69
N HIS A 47 -17.39 25.10 0.45
CA HIS A 47 -16.79 25.36 -0.86
C HIS A 47 -15.26 25.25 -0.89
N VAL A 48 -14.61 25.20 0.27
CA VAL A 48 -13.14 25.20 0.36
C VAL A 48 -12.70 24.31 1.51
N LEU A 49 -11.75 23.42 1.23
CA LEU A 49 -10.96 22.71 2.21
C LEU A 49 -9.56 23.31 2.23
N VAL A 50 -9.02 23.61 3.40
CA VAL A 50 -7.67 24.12 3.56
C VAL A 50 -6.82 23.08 4.29
N LEU A 51 -5.71 22.69 3.67
CA LEU A 51 -4.78 21.70 4.22
C LEU A 51 -3.41 22.33 4.45
N ASP A 52 -2.82 22.05 5.61
CA ASP A 52 -1.40 22.23 5.86
C ASP A 52 -0.64 20.97 5.42
N THR A 53 0.27 21.14 4.45
CA THR A 53 1.11 20.06 3.90
C THR A 53 2.57 20.18 4.34
N GLY A 54 2.85 20.92 5.43
CA GLY A 54 4.20 21.22 5.91
C GLY A 54 4.82 22.48 5.29
N GLY A 55 3.99 23.37 4.75
CA GLY A 55 4.39 24.59 4.02
C GLY A 55 3.29 25.65 4.06
N GLU A 56 3.13 26.42 2.99
CA GLU A 56 1.97 27.31 2.89
C GLU A 56 0.68 26.49 2.77
N PRO A 57 -0.35 26.74 3.60
CA PRO A 57 -1.60 26.01 3.52
C PRO A 57 -2.25 26.14 2.14
N ILE A 58 -2.57 25.02 1.54
CA ILE A 58 -3.20 24.96 0.21
C ILE A 58 -4.72 25.01 0.36
N ARG A 59 -5.37 25.65 -0.62
CA ARG A 59 -6.83 25.78 -0.69
C ARG A 59 -7.37 24.94 -1.83
N LEU A 60 -8.25 24.02 -1.48
CA LEU A 60 -8.83 23.05 -2.40
C LEU A 60 -10.33 23.31 -2.54
N PRO A 61 -10.83 23.62 -3.75
CA PRO A 61 -12.26 23.87 -3.95
C PRO A 61 -13.07 22.58 -3.78
N LEU A 62 -14.09 22.65 -2.92
CA LEU A 62 -15.08 21.60 -2.74
C LEU A 62 -16.29 21.88 -3.65
N THR A 63 -16.79 20.84 -4.29
CA THR A 63 -17.98 20.89 -5.13
C THR A 63 -19.09 20.04 -4.50
N PRO A 64 -20.36 20.18 -4.95
CA PRO A 64 -21.43 19.30 -4.50
C PRO A 64 -21.20 17.81 -4.83
N THR A 65 -20.30 17.51 -5.77
CA THR A 65 -19.94 16.14 -6.15
C THR A 65 -18.78 15.58 -5.32
N THR A 66 -18.10 16.40 -4.51
CA THR A 66 -17.01 15.94 -3.64
C THR A 66 -17.51 14.87 -2.67
N SER A 67 -16.92 13.69 -2.74
CA SER A 67 -17.20 12.60 -1.82
C SER A 67 -16.29 12.65 -0.60
N ILE A 68 -16.86 12.58 0.61
CA ILE A 68 -16.12 12.61 1.87
C ILE A 68 -16.28 11.26 2.56
N TRP A 69 -15.15 10.70 3.00
CA TRP A 69 -15.08 9.45 3.75
C TRP A 69 -14.55 9.70 5.16
N TYR A 70 -15.26 9.18 6.16
CA TYR A 70 -14.81 9.08 7.54
C TYR A 70 -15.45 7.83 8.15
N GLY A 71 -14.79 6.68 7.99
CA GLY A 71 -15.31 5.37 8.40
C GLY A 71 -16.50 4.87 7.58
N GLY A 72 -16.73 5.46 6.42
CA GLY A 72 -17.89 5.30 5.56
C GLY A 72 -18.21 6.61 4.85
N ARG A 73 -19.27 6.62 4.04
CA ARG A 73 -19.76 7.86 3.39
C ARG A 73 -20.15 8.87 4.46
N SER A 74 -19.59 10.08 4.35
CA SER A 74 -19.77 11.17 5.31
C SER A 74 -19.98 12.50 4.58
N GLY A 75 -20.05 13.60 5.35
CA GLY A 75 -20.22 14.95 4.86
C GLY A 75 -19.26 15.94 5.52
N LEU A 76 -19.51 17.24 5.32
CA LEU A 76 -18.64 18.33 5.77
C LEU A 76 -18.31 18.30 7.26
N HIS A 77 -19.21 17.77 8.11
CA HIS A 77 -18.98 17.62 9.55
C HIS A 77 -17.76 16.75 9.91
N ALA A 78 -17.27 15.91 8.98
CA ALA A 78 -16.06 15.12 9.19
C ALA A 78 -14.77 15.91 8.98
N LEU A 79 -14.83 17.04 8.26
CA LEU A 79 -13.70 17.91 7.94
C LEU A 79 -13.38 18.82 9.13
N VAL A 80 -12.87 18.23 10.21
CA VAL A 80 -12.56 18.93 11.45
C VAL A 80 -11.09 19.37 11.45
N PRO A 81 -10.77 20.64 11.77
CA PRO A 81 -9.39 21.08 11.92
C PRO A 81 -8.58 20.20 12.88
N GLY A 82 -7.30 19.99 12.55
CA GLY A 82 -6.38 19.12 13.27
C GLY A 82 -6.41 17.64 12.85
N ARG A 83 -7.42 17.20 12.08
CA ARG A 83 -7.42 15.85 11.48
C ARG A 83 -6.57 15.81 10.23
N GLU A 84 -5.99 14.66 9.90
CA GLU A 84 -5.32 14.52 8.60
C GLU A 84 -6.32 14.01 7.55
N ALA A 85 -6.17 14.57 6.35
CA ALA A 85 -6.93 14.21 5.17
C ALA A 85 -6.00 13.83 4.01
N ILE A 86 -6.44 12.86 3.23
CA ILE A 86 -5.87 12.56 1.91
C ILE A 86 -6.94 12.91 0.87
N VAL A 87 -6.53 13.61 -0.18
CA VAL A 87 -7.41 14.20 -1.18
C VAL A 87 -7.02 13.72 -2.57
N ARG A 88 -8.03 13.29 -3.34
CA ARG A 88 -7.94 13.11 -4.79
C ARG A 88 -8.56 14.34 -5.48
N PRO A 89 -7.78 15.14 -6.20
CA PRO A 89 -8.32 16.19 -7.07
C PRO A 89 -9.16 15.59 -8.20
N SER A 90 -10.11 16.37 -8.71
CA SER A 90 -10.90 15.99 -9.89
C SER A 90 -10.02 15.95 -11.13
N ALA A 91 -10.20 14.91 -11.95
CA ALA A 91 -9.54 14.82 -13.27
C ALA A 91 -10.16 15.78 -14.30
N ASP A 92 -11.44 16.14 -14.12
CA ASP A 92 -12.24 16.88 -15.12
C ASP A 92 -12.23 18.42 -14.92
N GLY A 93 -11.41 18.93 -14.00
CA GLY A 93 -11.29 20.37 -13.77
C GLY A 93 -10.96 20.76 -12.33
N PRO A 94 -11.10 22.04 -11.98
CA PRO A 94 -10.78 22.52 -10.64
C PRO A 94 -11.77 21.94 -9.63
N GLY A 95 -11.27 21.20 -8.65
CA GLY A 95 -12.12 20.59 -7.63
C GLY A 95 -11.49 19.41 -6.93
N VAL A 96 -12.14 19.00 -5.85
CA VAL A 96 -11.85 17.76 -5.15
C VAL A 96 -12.89 16.71 -5.52
N GLU A 97 -12.44 15.55 -6.00
CA GLU A 97 -13.30 14.40 -6.25
C GLU A 97 -13.60 13.66 -4.93
N ARG A 98 -12.55 13.43 -4.13
CA ARG A 98 -12.63 12.57 -2.95
C ARG A 98 -11.72 13.02 -1.82
N VAL A 99 -12.24 12.93 -0.59
CA VAL A 99 -11.51 13.22 0.65
C VAL A 99 -11.63 12.01 1.58
N TRP A 100 -10.51 11.46 2.02
CA TRP A 100 -10.47 10.48 3.11
C TRP A 100 -9.90 11.13 4.36
N VAL A 101 -10.74 11.23 5.39
CA VAL A 101 -10.35 11.78 6.69
C VAL A 101 -9.93 10.65 7.61
N ASP A 102 -8.74 10.78 8.21
CA ASP A 102 -8.22 9.87 9.22
C ASP A 102 -8.19 8.39 8.82
N ILE A 103 -8.20 8.11 7.51
CA ILE A 103 -8.10 6.75 7.02
C ILE A 103 -6.75 6.15 7.38
N THR A 104 -6.79 4.93 7.88
CA THR A 104 -5.59 4.13 8.10
C THR A 104 -5.92 2.66 7.82
N ARG A 105 -4.88 1.84 7.75
CA ARG A 105 -4.99 0.41 7.52
C ARG A 105 -4.12 -0.30 8.52
N VAL A 106 -4.63 -1.39 9.07
CA VAL A 106 -3.84 -2.29 9.92
C VAL A 106 -3.80 -3.65 9.24
N THR A 107 -2.57 -4.09 8.99
CA THR A 107 -2.25 -5.31 8.26
C THR A 107 -1.20 -6.07 9.05
N GLY A 108 -1.42 -7.33 9.40
CA GLY A 108 -0.44 -8.06 10.20
C GLY A 108 -0.90 -9.43 10.69
N THR A 109 -0.21 -9.94 11.70
CA THR A 109 -0.57 -11.18 12.40
C THR A 109 -1.20 -10.84 13.73
N ILE A 110 -2.31 -11.49 14.09
CA ILE A 110 -2.96 -11.29 15.38
C ILE A 110 -2.03 -11.83 16.49
N LEU A 111 -1.69 -10.99 17.46
CA LEU A 111 -0.92 -11.36 18.65
C LEU A 111 -1.84 -11.80 19.78
N ASP A 112 -2.87 -10.99 20.05
CA ASP A 112 -3.83 -11.22 21.10
C ASP A 112 -5.21 -10.68 20.72
N ARG A 113 -6.25 -11.18 21.38
CA ARG A 113 -7.62 -10.71 21.24
C ARG A 113 -8.29 -10.54 22.60
N SER A 114 -8.72 -9.30 22.87
CA SER A 114 -9.66 -8.99 23.94
C SER A 114 -11.11 -9.01 23.42
N GLN A 115 -12.08 -8.75 24.30
CA GLN A 115 -13.49 -8.68 23.91
C GLN A 115 -13.78 -7.56 22.89
N ARG A 116 -12.99 -6.48 22.88
CA ARG A 116 -13.27 -5.26 22.09
C ARG A 116 -12.12 -4.83 21.20
N ALA A 117 -10.95 -5.43 21.33
CA ALA A 117 -9.77 -5.08 20.56
C ALA A 117 -8.96 -6.31 20.15
N VAL A 118 -8.16 -6.14 19.11
CA VAL A 118 -7.23 -7.14 18.60
C VAL A 118 -5.87 -6.49 18.49
N GLU A 119 -4.85 -7.06 19.13
CA GLU A 119 -3.47 -6.63 18.94
C GLU A 119 -2.91 -7.30 17.68
N VAL A 120 -2.34 -6.49 16.79
CA VAL A 120 -1.83 -6.94 15.49
C VAL A 120 -0.35 -6.56 15.37
N ASP A 121 0.50 -7.55 15.14
CA ASP A 121 1.89 -7.36 14.74
C ASP A 121 1.95 -7.02 13.25
N GLN A 122 2.30 -5.76 12.96
CA GLN A 122 2.49 -5.23 11.61
C GLN A 122 3.93 -5.39 11.12
N GLY A 123 4.72 -6.22 11.79
CA GLY A 123 6.09 -6.57 11.42
C GLY A 123 7.12 -5.54 11.86
N PRO A 124 8.41 -5.81 11.57
CA PRO A 124 9.55 -5.07 12.14
C PRO A 124 9.63 -3.60 11.72
N HIS A 125 8.95 -3.20 10.64
CA HIS A 125 8.97 -1.82 10.14
C HIS A 125 7.83 -0.96 10.68
N ARG A 126 6.80 -1.57 11.27
CA ARG A 126 5.56 -0.88 11.66
C ARG A 126 5.14 -1.14 13.12
N GLY A 127 5.82 -2.06 13.81
CA GLY A 127 5.52 -2.42 15.19
C GLY A 127 4.16 -3.11 15.34
N SER A 128 3.56 -3.02 16.52
CA SER A 128 2.21 -3.52 16.78
C SER A 128 1.18 -2.40 16.83
N ALA A 129 -0.09 -2.75 16.63
CA ALA A 129 -1.22 -1.86 16.81
C ALA A 129 -2.37 -2.59 17.51
N GLU A 130 -2.95 -1.94 18.52
CA GLU A 130 -4.20 -2.39 19.13
C GLU A 130 -5.39 -1.82 18.35
N VAL A 131 -6.17 -2.70 17.71
CA VAL A 131 -7.30 -2.31 16.86
C VAL A 131 -8.61 -2.53 17.60
N ALA A 132 -9.33 -1.46 17.89
CA ALA A 132 -10.69 -1.57 18.41
C ALA A 132 -11.65 -2.06 17.31
N ILE A 133 -12.47 -3.06 17.61
CA ILE A 133 -13.49 -3.61 16.70
C ILE A 133 -14.87 -3.32 17.28
N PRO A 134 -15.55 -2.24 16.84
CA PRO A 134 -16.91 -1.95 17.28
C PRO A 134 -17.89 -3.09 16.92
N ASP A 135 -18.82 -3.40 17.82
CA ASP A 135 -19.81 -4.48 17.64
C ASP A 135 -20.57 -4.36 16.30
N ARG A 136 -20.91 -3.12 15.91
CA ARG A 136 -21.61 -2.83 14.65
C ARG A 136 -20.86 -3.25 13.38
N VAL A 137 -19.53 -3.40 13.44
CA VAL A 137 -18.71 -3.85 12.30
C VAL A 137 -18.17 -5.26 12.48
N LEU A 138 -18.22 -5.82 13.70
CA LEU A 138 -17.67 -7.13 14.02
C LEU A 138 -18.16 -8.22 13.04
N HIS A 139 -19.47 -8.30 12.80
CA HIS A 139 -20.01 -9.26 11.84
C HIS A 139 -19.42 -9.11 10.43
N ARG A 140 -19.20 -7.88 9.97
CA ARG A 140 -18.58 -7.61 8.66
C ARG A 140 -17.10 -8.02 8.64
N ILE A 141 -16.38 -7.81 9.75
CA ILE A 141 -15.00 -8.27 9.92
C ILE A 141 -14.94 -9.80 9.86
N LEU A 142 -15.81 -10.49 10.61
CA LEU A 142 -15.85 -11.95 10.69
C LEU A 142 -16.18 -12.65 9.36
N VAL A 143 -16.81 -11.97 8.40
CA VAL A 143 -17.01 -12.52 7.05
C VAL A 143 -15.68 -12.78 6.32
N ARG A 144 -14.67 -11.94 6.56
CA ARG A 144 -13.35 -12.05 5.90
C ARG A 144 -12.27 -12.58 6.82
N HIS A 145 -12.45 -12.42 8.12
CA HIS A 145 -11.56 -12.88 9.17
C HIS A 145 -12.36 -13.79 10.13
N PRO A 146 -12.75 -15.00 9.68
CA PRO A 146 -13.70 -15.86 10.40
C PRO A 146 -13.16 -16.33 11.75
N ARG A 147 -11.84 -16.36 11.89
CA ARG A 147 -11.13 -16.65 13.14
C ARG A 147 -10.28 -15.44 13.49
N LEU A 148 -10.70 -14.69 14.51
CA LEU A 148 -9.89 -13.64 15.11
C LEU A 148 -9.16 -14.29 16.30
N GLU A 149 -8.12 -15.06 15.99
CA GLU A 149 -7.33 -15.83 16.95
C GLU A 149 -5.84 -15.50 16.77
N PRO A 150 -5.02 -15.57 17.84
CA PRO A 150 -3.57 -15.41 17.72
C PRO A 150 -2.95 -16.30 16.64
N GLY A 151 -2.09 -15.71 15.82
CA GLY A 151 -1.41 -16.37 14.69
C GLY A 151 -2.17 -16.32 13.36
N GLU A 152 -3.42 -15.89 13.33
CA GLU A 152 -4.16 -15.60 12.10
C GLU A 152 -3.77 -14.23 11.52
N LEU A 153 -3.97 -14.03 10.23
CA LEU A 153 -3.71 -12.75 9.58
C LEU A 153 -4.92 -11.81 9.71
N MET A 154 -4.66 -10.52 9.84
CA MET A 154 -5.69 -9.49 9.89
C MET A 154 -5.38 -8.36 8.92
N ASP A 155 -6.39 -7.98 8.13
CA ASP A 155 -6.32 -6.82 7.25
C ASP A 155 -7.63 -6.03 7.30
N VAL A 156 -7.54 -4.81 7.83
CA VAL A 156 -8.69 -3.95 8.07
C VAL A 156 -8.40 -2.52 7.69
N ILE A 157 -9.39 -1.88 7.06
CA ILE A 157 -9.45 -0.43 6.95
C ILE A 157 -10.01 0.11 8.26
N CYS A 158 -9.37 1.16 8.74
CA CYS A 158 -9.65 1.78 10.02
C CYS A 158 -9.80 3.30 9.87
N VAL A 159 -10.37 3.90 10.90
CA VAL A 159 -10.30 5.34 11.16
C VAL A 159 -9.38 5.53 12.37
N ARG A 160 -8.47 6.49 12.31
CA ARG A 160 -7.66 6.84 13.48
C ARG A 160 -8.53 7.46 14.57
N SER A 161 -8.18 7.16 15.80
CA SER A 161 -8.72 7.82 16.98
C SER A 161 -7.63 7.99 18.04
N PRO A 162 -7.83 8.86 19.04
CA PRO A 162 -6.89 9.02 20.14
C PRO A 162 -6.56 7.70 20.87
N ASP A 163 -7.53 6.79 20.95
CA ASP A 163 -7.40 5.48 21.61
C ASP A 163 -6.80 4.40 20.68
N GLY A 164 -6.30 4.79 19.51
CA GLY A 164 -5.81 3.86 18.48
C GLY A 164 -6.77 3.69 17.29
N PRO A 165 -6.40 2.83 16.32
CA PRO A 165 -7.19 2.58 15.13
C PRO A 165 -8.52 1.87 15.44
N ARG A 166 -9.61 2.36 14.86
CA ARG A 166 -10.95 1.75 14.97
C ARG A 166 -11.32 1.11 13.64
N ALA A 167 -11.52 -0.21 13.63
CA ALA A 167 -11.88 -0.96 12.43
C ALA A 167 -13.23 -0.50 11.86
N VAL A 168 -13.32 -0.45 10.52
CA VAL A 168 -14.57 -0.09 9.82
C VAL A 168 -15.00 -1.11 8.77
N ARG A 169 -14.04 -1.79 8.11
CA ARG A 169 -14.30 -2.88 7.18
C ARG A 169 -13.03 -3.72 6.94
N PRO A 170 -13.16 -4.95 6.41
CA PRO A 170 -12.01 -5.68 5.90
C PRO A 170 -11.33 -4.93 4.75
N GLY A 171 -9.99 -4.96 4.70
CA GLY A 171 -9.18 -4.35 3.65
C GLY A 171 -9.11 -5.21 2.37
N THR A 172 -9.16 -6.53 2.50
CA THR A 172 -9.26 -7.48 1.38
C THR A 172 -10.04 -8.74 1.77
N SER A 173 -10.26 -9.63 0.79
CA SER A 173 -10.79 -10.97 1.03
C SER A 173 -9.65 -11.94 1.27
N GLN A 174 -9.39 -12.32 2.52
CA GLN A 174 -8.44 -13.39 2.82
C GLN A 174 -9.08 -14.78 2.64
N PRO A 175 -8.40 -15.73 1.99
CA PRO A 175 -8.80 -17.13 2.03
C PRO A 175 -8.54 -17.70 3.43
N ALA A 176 -9.43 -18.57 3.92
CA ALA A 176 -9.35 -19.18 5.25
C ALA A 176 -8.20 -20.19 5.47
N GLN A 177 -7.26 -20.32 4.52
CA GLN A 177 -6.20 -21.31 4.56
C GLN A 177 -4.86 -20.71 4.18
N ARG A 178 -3.80 -21.13 4.90
CA ARG A 178 -2.40 -20.92 4.50
C ARG A 178 -2.17 -21.57 3.15
N ILE A 179 -1.88 -20.77 2.14
CA ILE A 179 -1.56 -21.27 0.81
C ILE A 179 -0.07 -21.60 0.79
N THR A 180 0.25 -22.81 0.34
CA THR A 180 1.63 -23.22 0.12
C THR A 180 2.27 -22.30 -0.93
N PRO A 181 3.47 -21.75 -0.67
CA PRO A 181 4.16 -20.90 -1.62
C PRO A 181 4.36 -21.59 -2.98
N ALA A 182 4.39 -20.82 -4.06
CA ALA A 182 4.75 -21.34 -5.37
C ALA A 182 6.22 -21.84 -5.37
N ALA A 183 6.50 -22.90 -6.13
CA ALA A 183 7.85 -23.44 -6.27
C ALA A 183 8.81 -22.40 -6.89
N VAL A 184 10.04 -22.33 -6.35
CA VAL A 184 11.02 -21.25 -6.57
C VAL A 184 11.85 -21.43 -7.86
N ASP A 185 11.60 -22.47 -8.65
CA ASP A 185 12.42 -22.84 -9.81
C ASP A 185 12.00 -22.21 -11.15
N ALA A 186 11.07 -21.25 -11.13
CA ALA A 186 10.69 -20.50 -12.33
C ALA A 186 11.71 -19.39 -12.66
N PRO A 187 12.01 -19.12 -13.94
CA PRO A 187 12.80 -17.97 -14.33
C PRO A 187 12.16 -16.68 -13.81
N SER A 188 13.00 -15.73 -13.35
CA SER A 188 12.54 -14.45 -12.80
C SER A 188 11.64 -13.73 -13.80
N PRO A 189 10.35 -13.53 -13.50
CA PRO A 189 9.46 -12.85 -14.42
C PRO A 189 9.88 -11.38 -14.55
N THR A 190 9.89 -10.88 -15.78
CA THR A 190 10.07 -9.44 -16.07
C THR A 190 8.80 -8.63 -15.78
N THR A 191 7.67 -9.32 -15.64
CA THR A 191 6.36 -8.74 -15.33
C THR A 191 5.63 -9.64 -14.35
N VAL A 192 5.13 -9.06 -13.26
CA VAL A 192 4.38 -9.79 -12.23
C VAL A 192 3.00 -9.19 -12.08
N GLN A 193 1.97 -10.03 -12.01
CA GLN A 193 0.60 -9.60 -11.75
C GLN A 193 0.14 -10.08 -10.38
N GLY A 194 -0.71 -9.30 -9.73
CA GLY A 194 -1.30 -9.65 -8.44
C GLY A 194 -2.12 -8.50 -7.87
N THR A 195 -2.08 -8.35 -6.55
CA THR A 195 -2.80 -7.28 -5.83
C THR A 195 -1.84 -6.18 -5.42
N ALA A 196 -2.20 -4.92 -5.69
CA ALA A 196 -1.62 -3.79 -4.96
C ALA A 196 -2.51 -3.41 -3.78
N THR A 197 -1.89 -3.19 -2.64
CA THR A 197 -2.51 -2.60 -1.46
C THR A 197 -1.83 -1.26 -1.16
N TRP A 198 -2.24 -0.63 -0.06
CA TRP A 198 -1.56 0.55 0.46
C TRP A 198 -1.23 0.36 1.92
N PHE A 199 -0.20 1.05 2.35
CA PHE A 199 0.28 1.06 3.71
C PHE A 199 0.41 2.48 4.22
N ARG A 200 0.41 2.65 5.53
CA ARG A 200 0.70 3.93 6.16
C ARG A 200 2.18 3.98 6.54
N SER A 201 2.93 4.84 5.87
CA SER A 201 4.31 5.17 6.27
C SER A 201 4.32 5.92 7.61
N ASP A 202 5.47 5.93 8.27
CA ASP A 202 5.73 6.76 9.45
C ASP A 202 5.25 8.21 9.20
N PRO A 203 4.45 8.81 10.11
CA PRO A 203 4.06 10.22 10.00
C PRO A 203 5.22 11.17 9.71
N ASP A 204 6.42 10.90 10.25
CA ASP A 204 7.60 11.75 10.11
C ASP A 204 8.30 11.57 8.74
N ALA A 205 7.96 10.52 7.98
CA ALA A 205 8.50 10.28 6.64
C ALA A 205 7.90 11.22 5.56
N GLY A 206 6.89 12.03 5.91
CA GLY A 206 6.22 12.97 5.01
C GLY A 206 5.35 12.29 3.93
N ALA A 207 4.84 13.08 2.98
CA ALA A 207 3.97 12.61 1.88
C ALA A 207 4.75 11.99 0.70
N ALA A 208 5.89 11.35 0.98
CA ALA A 208 6.75 10.77 -0.04
C ALA A 208 6.04 9.59 -0.73
N ARG A 209 6.01 9.61 -2.07
CA ARG A 209 5.48 8.52 -2.89
C ARG A 209 6.48 7.37 -2.90
N GLY A 210 6.02 6.18 -2.52
CA GLY A 210 6.89 5.02 -2.47
C GLY A 210 6.12 3.71 -2.35
N ALA A 211 6.88 2.63 -2.27
CA ALA A 211 6.37 1.29 -2.15
C ALA A 211 7.09 0.49 -1.05
N ALA A 212 6.33 -0.33 -0.32
CA ALA A 212 6.85 -1.47 0.41
C ALA A 212 6.79 -2.69 -0.51
N TYR A 213 7.95 -3.28 -0.80
CA TYR A 213 8.03 -4.40 -1.74
C TYR A 213 8.16 -5.75 -1.01
N PRO A 214 7.35 -6.78 -1.31
CA PRO A 214 7.32 -8.01 -0.51
C PRO A 214 8.59 -8.86 -0.57
N ALA A 215 9.39 -8.73 -1.62
CA ALA A 215 10.62 -9.50 -1.82
C ALA A 215 11.85 -8.58 -1.85
N VAL A 216 12.08 -7.79 -0.79
CA VAL A 216 13.36 -7.08 -0.65
C VAL A 216 14.45 -8.08 -0.21
N ASP A 217 15.62 -8.03 -0.86
CA ASP A 217 16.76 -8.91 -0.58
C ASP A 217 17.17 -8.77 0.91
N PRO A 218 17.14 -9.87 1.69
CA PRO A 218 17.50 -9.82 3.10
C PRO A 218 19.00 -9.71 3.36
N GLU A 219 19.83 -9.86 2.34
CA GLU A 219 21.27 -9.92 2.52
C GLU A 219 21.96 -8.56 2.40
N GLY A 220 22.95 -8.33 3.27
CA GLY A 220 23.79 -7.12 3.22
C GLY A 220 23.01 -5.87 3.59
N HIS A 221 23.11 -4.82 2.76
CA HIS A 221 22.47 -3.52 2.99
C HIS A 221 21.25 -3.28 2.11
N ALA A 222 20.66 -4.34 1.55
CA ALA A 222 19.52 -4.23 0.65
C ALA A 222 18.20 -3.89 1.36
N GLY A 223 18.14 -4.03 2.69
CA GLY A 223 17.02 -3.55 3.52
C GLY A 223 15.91 -4.57 3.77
N GLY A 224 16.05 -5.81 3.32
CA GLY A 224 15.04 -6.87 3.54
C GLY A 224 15.14 -7.55 4.91
N CYS A 225 14.05 -8.15 5.37
CA CYS A 225 14.05 -8.99 6.57
C CYS A 225 14.47 -10.42 6.24
N ALA A 226 15.43 -10.99 6.99
CA ALA A 226 15.84 -12.38 6.86
C ALA A 226 14.68 -13.39 7.03
N ASP A 227 13.70 -13.02 7.84
CA ASP A 227 12.58 -13.85 8.26
C ASP A 227 11.34 -13.64 7.36
N ALA A 228 11.47 -12.87 6.28
CA ALA A 228 10.38 -12.61 5.36
C ALA A 228 9.95 -13.95 4.70
N PRO A 229 8.67 -14.35 4.83
CA PRO A 229 8.21 -15.56 4.20
C PRO A 229 8.17 -15.39 2.67
N PRO A 230 8.29 -16.48 1.89
CA PRO A 230 8.07 -16.42 0.46
C PRO A 230 6.62 -16.00 0.18
N GLY A 231 6.45 -15.06 -0.75
CA GLY A 231 5.14 -14.61 -1.21
C GLY A 231 4.40 -15.62 -2.07
N CYS A 232 3.09 -15.42 -2.23
CA CYS A 232 2.28 -16.20 -3.17
C CYS A 232 2.52 -15.85 -4.64
N ALA A 233 3.06 -14.67 -4.92
CA ALA A 233 3.52 -14.27 -6.25
C ALA A 233 5.05 -14.53 -6.38
N PRO A 234 5.54 -15.00 -7.54
CA PRO A 234 6.96 -15.28 -7.77
C PRO A 234 7.74 -13.96 -7.99
N LEU A 235 7.92 -13.20 -6.92
CA LEU A 235 8.57 -11.90 -6.94
C LEU A 235 10.10 -12.07 -6.94
N PRO A 236 10.84 -11.47 -7.88
CA PRO A 236 12.30 -11.43 -7.79
C PRO A 236 12.74 -10.52 -6.65
N TYR A 237 13.89 -10.82 -6.07
CA TYR A 237 14.47 -9.97 -5.02
C TYR A 237 14.94 -8.63 -5.57
N LEU A 238 14.59 -7.55 -4.87
CA LEU A 238 15.03 -6.18 -5.14
C LEU A 238 15.69 -5.56 -3.91
N SER A 239 16.40 -4.46 -4.07
CA SER A 239 16.92 -3.68 -2.95
C SER A 239 16.00 -2.50 -2.65
N GLN A 240 16.02 -2.00 -1.42
CA GLN A 240 15.47 -0.67 -1.13
C GLN A 240 16.18 0.39 -1.99
N GLY A 241 15.42 1.34 -2.52
CA GLY A 241 15.88 2.33 -3.50
C GLY A 241 15.76 1.88 -4.96
N SER A 242 15.42 0.61 -5.22
CA SER A 242 15.01 0.16 -6.56
C SER A 242 13.72 0.85 -7.00
N GLU A 243 13.58 1.14 -8.29
CA GLU A 243 12.37 1.75 -8.85
C GLU A 243 11.43 0.68 -9.45
N LEU A 244 10.15 0.74 -9.11
CA LEU A 244 9.10 -0.14 -9.62
C LEU A 244 8.16 0.63 -10.54
N ILE A 245 7.90 0.13 -11.74
CA ILE A 245 6.77 0.63 -12.53
C ILE A 245 5.53 -0.17 -12.14
N VAL A 246 4.57 0.51 -11.52
CA VAL A 246 3.32 -0.07 -11.05
C VAL A 246 2.19 0.36 -11.96
N HIS A 247 1.46 -0.61 -12.50
CA HIS A 247 0.26 -0.40 -13.31
C HIS A 247 -0.97 -0.79 -12.49
N ASN A 248 -1.96 0.10 -12.45
CA ASN A 248 -3.30 -0.22 -12.01
C ASN A 248 -4.11 -0.73 -13.22
N GLU A 249 -4.37 -2.04 -13.26
CA GLU A 249 -5.10 -2.66 -14.36
C GLU A 249 -6.58 -2.26 -14.39
N CYS A 250 -7.12 -1.72 -13.28
CA CYS A 250 -8.50 -1.25 -13.21
C CYS A 250 -8.70 0.09 -13.92
N THR A 251 -7.69 0.97 -13.89
CA THR A 251 -7.79 2.35 -14.40
C THR A 251 -6.90 2.61 -15.61
N GLY A 252 -5.98 1.70 -15.93
CA GLY A 252 -4.97 1.88 -16.99
C GLY A 252 -3.84 2.85 -16.62
N ARG A 253 -3.85 3.37 -15.38
CA ARG A 253 -2.83 4.31 -14.89
C ARG A 253 -1.55 3.57 -14.48
N SER A 254 -0.42 4.23 -14.64
CA SER A 254 0.87 3.69 -14.22
C SER A 254 1.82 4.75 -13.70
N THR A 255 2.69 4.39 -12.76
CA THR A 255 3.71 5.31 -12.27
C THR A 255 4.93 4.56 -11.76
N ALA A 256 6.07 5.24 -11.80
CA ALA A 256 7.31 4.75 -11.21
C ALA A 256 7.36 5.15 -9.74
N VAL A 257 7.58 4.18 -8.84
CA VAL A 257 7.70 4.41 -7.40
C VAL A 257 8.98 3.76 -6.86
N PRO A 258 9.73 4.45 -5.99
CA PRO A 258 10.87 3.83 -5.33
C PRO A 258 10.39 2.83 -4.27
N VAL A 259 11.13 1.73 -4.11
CA VAL A 259 11.02 0.84 -2.96
C VAL A 259 11.62 1.57 -1.76
N VAL A 260 10.79 1.93 -0.78
CA VAL A 260 11.20 2.70 0.40
C VAL A 260 11.19 1.87 1.68
N GLU A 261 10.57 0.68 1.65
CA GLU A 261 10.46 -0.20 2.81
C GLU A 261 10.38 -1.67 2.36
N CYS A 262 10.71 -2.61 3.25
CA CYS A 262 10.46 -4.03 3.03
C CYS A 262 8.99 -4.36 3.37
N GLY A 263 8.27 -4.94 2.40
CA GLY A 263 6.89 -5.39 2.53
C GLY A 263 6.74 -6.81 3.06
N CYS A 264 7.55 -7.22 4.04
CA CYS A 264 7.59 -8.62 4.52
C CYS A 264 6.24 -9.10 5.10
N VAL A 265 5.42 -8.19 5.62
CA VAL A 265 4.04 -8.50 6.04
C VAL A 265 3.17 -8.81 4.84
N ALA A 266 3.23 -8.02 3.77
CA ALA A 266 2.47 -8.25 2.54
C ALA A 266 2.76 -9.62 1.91
N ALA A 267 4.00 -10.12 2.04
CA ALA A 267 4.37 -11.45 1.55
C ALA A 267 3.55 -12.59 2.18
N ARG A 268 2.99 -12.40 3.37
CA ARG A 268 2.11 -13.38 4.04
C ARG A 268 0.74 -13.51 3.39
N TYR A 269 0.34 -12.52 2.59
CA TYR A 269 -1.01 -12.41 2.05
C TYR A 269 -1.09 -13.03 0.67
N CYS A 270 -1.98 -14.01 0.55
CA CYS A 270 -2.27 -14.75 -0.67
C CYS A 270 -3.71 -14.50 -1.16
N ASP A 271 -4.25 -13.35 -0.77
CA ASP A 271 -5.55 -12.84 -1.15
C ASP A 271 -5.60 -12.45 -2.63
N ARG A 272 -6.81 -12.07 -3.06
CA ARG A 272 -7.07 -11.53 -4.38
C ARG A 272 -7.85 -10.24 -4.23
N CYS A 273 -7.55 -9.26 -5.07
CA CYS A 273 -8.43 -8.14 -5.28
C CYS A 273 -9.53 -8.53 -6.27
N VAL A 274 -10.74 -8.03 -6.03
CA VAL A 274 -11.94 -8.31 -6.85
C VAL A 274 -12.58 -7.02 -7.38
N GLU A 275 -11.91 -5.88 -7.25
CA GLU A 275 -12.48 -4.55 -7.51
C GLU A 275 -12.86 -4.34 -8.99
N CYS A 276 -12.01 -4.78 -9.92
CA CYS A 276 -12.24 -4.65 -11.37
C CYS A 276 -12.15 -6.00 -12.10
N GLY A 277 -12.48 -7.08 -11.39
CA GLY A 277 -12.19 -8.46 -11.78
C GLY A 277 -11.26 -9.13 -10.78
N THR A 278 -11.00 -10.42 -10.94
CA THR A 278 -10.24 -11.19 -9.95
C THR A 278 -8.74 -11.20 -10.27
N SER A 279 -7.91 -10.61 -9.41
CA SER A 279 -6.45 -10.65 -9.56
C SER A 279 -5.88 -12.07 -9.45
N PRO A 280 -4.66 -12.32 -9.96
CA PRO A 280 -3.82 -13.40 -9.47
C PRO A 280 -3.61 -13.29 -7.94
N ARG A 281 -3.29 -14.42 -7.30
CA ARG A 281 -3.09 -14.46 -5.84
C ARG A 281 -1.80 -13.76 -5.46
N GLY A 282 -1.83 -13.10 -4.30
CA GLY A 282 -0.66 -12.53 -3.68
C GLY A 282 -0.60 -11.01 -3.83
N ARG A 283 -0.14 -10.36 -2.77
CA ARG A 283 0.21 -8.95 -2.81
C ARG A 283 1.57 -8.81 -3.46
N VAL A 284 1.65 -7.96 -4.48
CA VAL A 284 2.88 -7.72 -5.24
C VAL A 284 3.55 -6.41 -4.84
N VAL A 285 2.78 -5.48 -4.26
CA VAL A 285 3.27 -4.19 -3.76
C VAL A 285 2.29 -3.62 -2.74
N GLU A 286 2.81 -2.94 -1.72
CA GLU A 286 2.03 -2.00 -0.92
C GLU A 286 2.51 -0.59 -1.23
N LEU A 287 1.62 0.32 -1.59
CA LEU A 287 1.95 1.70 -1.95
C LEU A 287 1.73 2.65 -0.78
N THR A 288 2.45 3.77 -0.75
CA THR A 288 2.03 4.89 0.11
C THR A 288 0.65 5.39 -0.34
N PRO A 289 -0.15 5.98 0.55
CA PRO A 289 -1.54 6.31 0.24
C PRO A 289 -1.68 7.26 -0.96
N GLU A 290 -0.77 8.23 -1.10
CA GLU A 290 -0.73 9.19 -2.20
C GLU A 290 -0.44 8.49 -3.52
N ALA A 291 0.56 7.60 -3.57
CA ALA A 291 0.88 6.82 -4.77
C ALA A 291 -0.28 5.88 -5.17
N PHE A 292 -0.95 5.28 -4.19
CA PHE A 292 -2.14 4.46 -4.42
C PHE A 292 -3.28 5.27 -5.04
N VAL A 293 -3.52 6.49 -4.52
CA VAL A 293 -4.56 7.41 -5.02
C VAL A 293 -4.22 7.96 -6.41
N ASP A 294 -2.95 8.29 -6.68
CA ASP A 294 -2.50 8.78 -7.99
C ASP A 294 -2.77 7.76 -9.11
N LEU A 295 -2.54 6.48 -8.80
CA LEU A 295 -2.88 5.36 -9.67
C LEU A 295 -4.40 5.11 -9.80
N GLY A 296 -5.24 5.94 -9.16
CA GLY A 296 -6.69 5.85 -9.19
C GLY A 296 -7.28 4.82 -8.23
N GLY A 297 -6.51 4.37 -7.24
CA GLY A 297 -6.99 3.45 -6.22
C GLY A 297 -7.79 4.16 -5.12
N ASP A 298 -8.93 3.61 -4.74
CA ASP A 298 -9.74 4.10 -3.62
C ASP A 298 -9.23 3.53 -2.28
N LEU A 299 -8.79 4.41 -1.37
CA LEU A 299 -8.18 3.97 -0.10
C LEU A 299 -9.13 3.11 0.74
N ASP A 300 -10.43 3.41 0.72
CA ASP A 300 -11.44 2.65 1.45
C ASP A 300 -11.89 1.37 0.72
N ALA A 301 -11.58 1.19 -0.56
CA ALA A 301 -11.69 -0.10 -1.25
C ALA A 301 -10.53 -1.03 -0.84
N GLY A 302 -9.33 -0.46 -0.64
CA GLY A 302 -8.20 -1.14 -0.03
C GLY A 302 -7.30 -1.91 -0.98
N CYS A 303 -7.71 -2.16 -2.23
CA CYS A 303 -6.87 -2.83 -3.21
C CYS A 303 -7.22 -2.45 -4.65
N PHE A 304 -6.30 -2.74 -5.57
CA PHE A 304 -6.61 -2.85 -7.00
C PHE A 304 -5.78 -3.96 -7.66
N ASN A 305 -6.21 -4.40 -8.84
CA ASN A 305 -5.47 -5.38 -9.65
C ASN A 305 -4.23 -4.70 -10.24
N ALA A 306 -3.05 -5.25 -9.97
CA ALA A 306 -1.79 -4.61 -10.31
C ALA A 306 -0.90 -5.47 -11.19
N ARG A 307 -0.16 -4.79 -12.05
CA ARG A 307 0.96 -5.35 -12.79
C ARG A 307 2.22 -4.55 -12.48
N LEU A 308 3.29 -5.23 -12.15
CA LEU A 308 4.63 -4.67 -12.02
C LEU A 308 5.40 -4.92 -13.31
N ASP A 309 5.99 -3.87 -13.88
CA ASP A 309 7.05 -4.01 -14.87
C ASP A 309 8.40 -3.85 -14.15
N LEU A 310 9.16 -4.94 -14.12
CA LEU A 310 10.43 -5.02 -13.41
C LEU A 310 11.63 -4.76 -14.34
N THR A 311 11.41 -4.59 -15.65
CA THR A 311 12.49 -4.36 -16.62
C THR A 311 13.17 -3.00 -16.46
N ALA A 312 12.49 -2.02 -15.84
CA ALA A 312 13.02 -0.70 -15.58
C ALA A 312 13.64 -0.53 -14.18
N THR A 313 13.83 -1.63 -13.43
CA THR A 313 14.26 -1.57 -12.03
C THR A 313 15.72 -1.15 -11.89
N ALA A 314 16.02 0.15 -11.94
CA ALA A 314 17.33 0.67 -11.62
C ALA A 314 17.49 0.83 -10.10
N VAL A 315 18.66 0.47 -9.57
CA VAL A 315 19.08 0.91 -8.24
C VAL A 315 19.54 2.36 -8.39
N ARG A 316 18.93 3.31 -7.68
CA ARG A 316 19.53 4.65 -7.54
C ARG A 316 20.79 4.52 -6.69
N SER A 317 21.95 4.38 -7.32
CA SER A 317 23.23 4.59 -6.66
C SER A 317 23.31 6.07 -6.27
N ARG A 318 23.22 6.36 -4.97
CA ARG A 318 23.52 7.69 -4.43
C ARG A 318 25.02 7.94 -4.64
N PRO A 319 25.46 9.05 -5.23
CA PRO A 319 26.87 9.40 -5.17
C PRO A 319 27.19 9.76 -3.73
N GLU A 320 28.06 8.98 -3.09
CA GLU A 320 28.74 9.38 -1.86
C GLU A 320 29.66 10.56 -2.21
N GLY A 321 29.34 11.76 -1.72
CA GLY A 321 30.39 12.71 -1.32
C GLY A 321 30.83 12.28 0.08
N THR A 322 32.10 12.13 0.42
CA THR A 322 33.34 12.80 -0.02
C THR A 322 34.51 11.85 0.18
#